data_AF-A0A929RGH7-F1
#
_entry.id   AF-A0A929RGH7-F1
#
_cell.length_a   1.000
_cell.length_b   1.000
_cell.length_c   1.000
_cell.angle_alpha   90.00
_cell.angle_beta   90.00
_cell.angle_gamma   90.00
#
_symmetry.space_group_name_H-M   'P 1'
#
loop_
_entity.id
_entity.type
_entity.pdbx_description
1 polymer ?
#
loop_
_entity_poly.entity_id
_entity_poly.type
_entity_poly.pdbx_seq_one_letter_code
_entity_poly.pdbx_strand_id
1 'polypeptide(L)'
;GELGHFTPAMIARFAVAEQALIAVARRQEMLLLSAESRALDTEVPIDNVIRDVNAAGLAYITEIQVHALHLALALQESPARVATRAQQLTECIAHTTERWSELKNLSDKVKATIASLEESDQKKSWGEWGKERFSGPTHDFPALKERREKILENEKTLIDEHGSKLEAFKELSQSLREQQDSRATLIYWRDEAGEHSFLTEQLSIDSSR
;
A
#
# COMPACT_ATOMS: atom_id res chain seq x y z
N GLY A 1 27.11 -20.22 3.21
CA GLY A 1 26.09 -19.69 2.29
C GLY A 1 26.69 -18.50 1.61
N GLU A 2 26.61 -18.44 0.28
CA GLU A 2 27.01 -17.24 -0.47
C GLU A 2 26.07 -16.09 -0.09
N LEU A 3 26.65 -14.92 0.19
CA LEU A 3 25.91 -13.72 0.56
C LEU A 3 24.92 -13.37 -0.56
N GLY A 4 23.64 -13.22 -0.22
CA GLY A 4 22.59 -12.84 -1.17
C GLY A 4 21.80 -14.01 -1.78
N HIS A 5 22.15 -15.27 -1.48
CA HIS A 5 21.38 -16.43 -1.96
C HIS A 5 20.38 -16.95 -0.91
N PHE A 6 19.13 -17.17 -1.34
CA PHE A 6 18.12 -17.86 -0.56
C PHE A 6 18.48 -19.33 -0.40
N THR A 7 18.62 -19.77 0.85
CA THR A 7 18.74 -21.21 1.17
C THR A 7 17.37 -21.89 1.11
N PRO A 8 17.30 -23.22 0.92
CA PRO A 8 16.03 -23.96 0.97
C PRO A 8 15.24 -23.70 2.26
N ALA A 9 15.93 -23.56 3.40
CA ALA A 9 15.29 -23.23 4.67
C ALA A 9 14.69 -21.81 4.70
N MET A 10 15.35 -20.83 4.06
CA MET A 10 14.81 -19.47 3.93
C MET A 10 13.57 -19.46 3.04
N ILE A 11 13.59 -20.20 1.93
CA ILE A 11 12.44 -20.33 1.01
C ILE A 11 11.24 -20.96 1.72
N ALA A 12 11.46 -22.02 2.49
CA ALA A 12 10.40 -22.66 3.27
C ALA A 12 9.78 -21.69 4.31
N ARG A 13 10.61 -20.92 5.02
CA ARG A 13 10.13 -19.90 5.97
C ARG A 13 9.38 -18.77 5.27
N PHE A 14 9.87 -18.35 4.11
CA PHE A 14 9.23 -17.32 3.30
C PHE A 14 7.81 -17.75 2.86
N ALA A 15 7.66 -18.99 2.38
CA ALA A 15 6.35 -19.53 2.01
C ALA A 15 5.35 -19.56 3.19
N VAL A 16 5.81 -19.88 4.40
CA VAL A 16 4.96 -19.83 5.61
C VAL A 16 4.58 -18.40 5.97
N ALA A 17 5.53 -17.46 5.90
CA ALA A 17 5.28 -16.05 6.18
C ALA A 17 4.29 -15.44 5.19
N GLU A 18 4.38 -15.78 3.91
CA GLU A 18 3.45 -15.35 2.86
C GLU A 18 2.02 -15.79 3.17
N GLN A 19 1.81 -17.05 3.52
CA GLN A 19 0.47 -17.57 3.85
C GLN A 19 -0.15 -16.84 5.05
N ALA A 20 0.65 -16.57 6.08
CA ALA A 20 0.21 -15.81 7.24
C ALA A 20 -0.17 -14.37 6.86
N LEU A 21 0.62 -13.73 6.00
CA LEU A 21 0.40 -12.35 5.58
C LEU A 21 -0.92 -12.18 4.80
N ILE A 22 -1.27 -13.11 3.92
CA ILE A 22 -2.51 -13.03 3.12
C ILE A 22 -3.75 -12.90 4.02
N ALA A 23 -3.82 -13.69 5.09
CA ALA A 23 -4.93 -13.63 6.03
C ALA A 23 -4.98 -12.30 6.79
N VAL A 24 -3.80 -11.79 7.19
CA VAL A 24 -3.67 -10.50 7.87
C VAL A 24 -4.06 -9.34 6.95
N ALA A 25 -3.53 -9.31 5.72
CA ALA A 25 -3.79 -8.24 4.75
C ALA A 25 -5.29 -8.09 4.45
N ARG A 26 -6.00 -9.20 4.22
CA ARG A 26 -7.46 -9.20 4.00
C ARG A 26 -8.23 -8.65 5.19
N ARG A 27 -7.86 -9.07 6.41
CA ARG A 27 -8.50 -8.56 7.63
C ARG A 27 -8.30 -7.06 7.78
N GLN A 28 -7.08 -6.58 7.54
CA GLN A 28 -6.77 -5.17 7.71
C GLN A 28 -7.44 -4.29 6.65
N GLU A 29 -7.60 -4.78 5.43
CA GLU A 29 -8.38 -4.09 4.40
C GLU A 29 -9.83 -3.85 4.83
N MET A 30 -10.51 -4.85 5.39
CA MET A 30 -11.86 -4.69 5.91
C MET A 30 -11.94 -3.68 7.06
N LEU A 31 -10.91 -3.63 7.92
CA LEU A 31 -10.83 -2.68 9.02
C LEU A 31 -10.58 -1.24 8.53
N LEU A 32 -9.83 -1.07 7.44
CA LEU A 32 -9.61 0.23 6.81
C LEU A 32 -10.89 0.76 6.15
N LEU A 33 -11.61 -0.08 5.40
CA LEU A 33 -12.87 0.32 4.75
C LEU A 33 -13.95 0.79 5.74
N SER A 34 -13.87 0.32 6.99
CA SER A 34 -14.76 0.72 8.08
C SER A 34 -14.15 1.75 9.04
N ALA A 35 -12.95 2.28 8.75
CA ALA A 35 -12.25 3.18 9.67
C ALA A 35 -12.99 4.50 9.87
N GLU A 36 -13.54 5.09 8.79
CA GLU A 36 -14.28 6.35 8.86
C GLU A 36 -15.55 6.22 9.71
N SER A 37 -16.36 5.18 9.46
CA SER A 37 -17.60 4.96 10.22
C SER A 37 -17.32 4.73 11.70
N ARG A 38 -16.28 3.94 12.03
CA ARG A 38 -15.86 3.70 13.42
C ARG A 38 -15.22 4.93 14.07
N ALA A 39 -14.57 5.79 13.31
CA ALA A 39 -14.06 7.06 13.81
C ALA A 39 -15.20 7.99 14.25
N LEU A 40 -16.33 7.96 13.53
CA LEU A 40 -17.53 8.75 13.82
C LEU A 40 -18.42 8.13 14.91
N ASP A 41 -18.21 6.86 15.26
CA ASP A 41 -18.93 6.19 16.33
C ASP A 41 -18.28 6.46 17.70
N THR A 42 -18.97 7.22 18.55
CA THR A 42 -18.46 7.56 19.89
C THR A 42 -18.45 6.38 20.87
N GLU A 43 -19.19 5.30 20.61
CA GLU A 43 -19.17 4.08 21.42
C GLU A 43 -17.90 3.26 21.18
N VAL A 44 -17.30 3.37 20.00
CA VAL A 44 -16.04 2.70 19.66
C VAL A 44 -14.87 3.49 20.22
N PRO A 45 -13.96 2.90 21.02
CA PRO A 45 -12.75 3.58 21.48
C PRO A 45 -11.87 3.99 20.30
N ILE A 46 -11.52 5.27 20.21
CA ILE A 46 -10.74 5.82 19.10
C ILE A 46 -9.36 5.16 18.96
N ASP A 47 -8.75 4.76 20.09
CA ASP A 47 -7.46 4.07 20.11
C ASP A 47 -7.51 2.71 19.40
N ASN A 48 -8.67 2.04 19.39
CA ASN A 48 -8.85 0.81 18.62
C ASN A 48 -8.85 1.10 17.11
N VAL A 49 -9.50 2.18 16.68
CA VAL A 49 -9.51 2.59 15.27
C VAL A 49 -8.09 2.93 14.82
N ILE A 50 -7.36 3.72 15.61
CA ILE A 50 -5.96 4.08 15.35
C ILE A 50 -5.08 2.83 15.26
N ARG A 51 -5.19 1.91 16.22
CA ARG A 51 -4.41 0.65 16.19
C ARG A 51 -4.67 -0.15 14.92
N ASP A 52 -5.93 -0.25 14.50
CA ASP A 52 -6.31 -1.03 13.31
C ASP A 52 -5.81 -0.35 12.03
N VAL A 53 -5.91 0.98 11.94
CA VAL A 53 -5.33 1.80 10.85
C VAL A 53 -3.82 1.59 10.74
N ASN A 54 -3.11 1.60 11.87
CA ASN A 54 -1.66 1.38 11.90
C ASN A 54 -1.29 -0.06 11.52
N ALA A 55 -2.07 -1.03 11.99
CA ALA A 55 -1.90 -2.43 11.60
C ALA A 55 -2.12 -2.64 10.09
N ALA A 56 -3.07 -1.91 9.49
CA ALA A 56 -3.27 -1.90 8.04
C ALA A 56 -2.09 -1.30 7.28
N GLY A 57 -1.58 -0.14 7.73
CA GLY A 57 -0.38 0.46 7.16
C GLY A 57 0.82 -0.49 7.15
N LEU A 58 1.08 -1.17 8.27
CA LEU A 58 2.16 -2.15 8.38
C LEU A 58 1.94 -3.37 7.48
N ALA A 59 0.69 -3.85 7.36
CA ALA A 59 0.36 -4.97 6.49
C ALA A 59 0.68 -4.64 5.02
N TYR A 60 0.35 -3.43 4.55
CA TYR A 60 0.64 -3.02 3.17
C TYR A 60 2.14 -2.88 2.89
N ILE A 61 2.91 -2.32 3.82
CA ILE A 61 4.38 -2.27 3.71
C ILE A 61 4.95 -3.69 3.62
N THR A 62 4.43 -4.61 4.43
CA THR A 62 4.89 -6.00 4.45
C THR A 62 4.51 -6.74 3.16
N GLU A 63 3.36 -6.42 2.57
CA GLU A 63 2.92 -6.97 1.28
C GLU A 63 3.90 -6.62 0.16
N ILE A 64 4.31 -5.35 0.05
CA ILE A 64 5.35 -4.91 -0.89
C ILE A 64 6.66 -5.69 -0.66
N GLN A 65 7.09 -5.84 0.60
CA GLN A 65 8.32 -6.56 0.92
C GLN A 65 8.26 -8.03 0.50
N VAL A 66 7.11 -8.70 0.68
CA VAL A 66 6.91 -10.07 0.19
C VAL A 66 7.00 -10.14 -1.33
N HIS A 67 6.41 -9.20 -2.06
CA HIS A 67 6.53 -9.14 -3.52
C HIS A 67 7.98 -8.88 -3.97
N ALA A 68 8.73 -8.05 -3.25
CA ALA A 68 10.15 -7.83 -3.50
C ALA A 68 10.99 -9.10 -3.28
N LEU A 69 10.69 -9.87 -2.23
CA LEU A 69 11.32 -11.17 -2.00
C LEU A 69 10.98 -12.19 -3.08
N HIS A 70 9.75 -12.21 -3.59
CA HIS A 70 9.37 -13.05 -4.74
C HIS A 70 10.15 -12.71 -6.00
N LEU A 71 10.40 -11.42 -6.25
CA LEU A 71 11.24 -10.99 -7.36
C LEU A 71 12.69 -11.44 -7.18
N ALA A 72 13.25 -11.27 -5.99
CA ALA A 72 14.60 -11.72 -5.66
C ALA A 72 14.76 -13.25 -5.80
N LEU A 73 13.77 -14.01 -5.35
CA LEU A 73 13.74 -15.47 -5.51
C LEU A 73 13.63 -15.88 -6.99
N ALA A 74 12.83 -15.16 -7.78
CA ALA A 74 12.73 -15.43 -9.23
C ALA A 74 14.05 -15.15 -9.95
N LEU A 75 14.78 -14.10 -9.58
CA LEU A 75 16.13 -13.82 -10.12
C LEU A 75 17.11 -14.98 -9.84
N GLN A 76 16.98 -15.64 -8.69
CA GLN A 76 17.82 -16.77 -8.32
C GLN A 76 17.42 -18.09 -9.00
N GLU A 77 16.13 -18.46 -8.93
CA GLU A 77 15.69 -19.82 -9.26
C GLU A 77 14.92 -19.94 -10.57
N SER A 78 14.36 -18.82 -11.08
CA SER A 78 13.46 -18.87 -12.24
C SER A 78 13.48 -17.58 -13.05
N PRO A 79 14.54 -17.34 -13.86
CA PRO A 79 14.68 -16.14 -14.68
C PRO A 79 13.47 -15.87 -15.58
N ALA A 80 12.81 -16.92 -16.09
CA ALA A 80 11.61 -16.83 -16.91
C ALA A 80 10.42 -16.15 -16.20
N ARG A 81 10.40 -16.11 -14.86
CA ARG A 81 9.32 -15.50 -14.07
C ARG A 81 9.63 -14.08 -13.60
N VAL A 82 10.85 -13.58 -13.82
CA VAL A 82 11.31 -12.27 -13.32
C VAL A 82 10.42 -11.15 -13.84
N ALA A 83 10.10 -11.13 -15.14
CA ALA A 83 9.23 -10.10 -15.72
C ALA A 83 7.83 -10.08 -15.07
N THR A 84 7.23 -11.26 -14.88
CA THR A 84 5.92 -11.38 -14.21
C THR A 84 5.99 -10.94 -12.74
N ARG A 85 7.06 -11.30 -12.01
CA ARG A 85 7.23 -10.91 -10.61
C ARG A 85 7.49 -9.42 -10.45
N ALA A 86 8.25 -8.82 -11.37
CA ALA A 86 8.48 -7.38 -11.41
C ALA A 86 7.16 -6.65 -11.62
N GLN A 87 6.34 -7.08 -12.59
CA GLN A 87 5.01 -6.50 -12.81
C GLN A 87 4.11 -6.61 -11.57
N GLN A 88 4.05 -7.77 -10.93
CA GLN A 88 3.26 -7.96 -9.70
C GLN A 88 3.70 -7.04 -8.56
N LEU A 89 5.01 -6.82 -8.41
CA LEU A 89 5.55 -5.87 -7.43
C LEU A 89 5.13 -4.44 -7.76
N THR A 90 5.23 -4.03 -9.03
CA THR A 90 4.81 -2.71 -9.50
C THR A 90 3.31 -2.46 -9.26
N GLU A 91 2.47 -3.46 -9.52
CA GLU A 91 1.03 -3.42 -9.23
C GLU A 91 0.75 -3.33 -7.73
N CYS A 92 1.45 -4.13 -6.91
CA CYS A 92 1.33 -4.09 -5.45
C CYS A 92 1.72 -2.71 -4.88
N ILE A 93 2.80 -2.10 -5.39
CA ILE A 93 3.23 -0.77 -4.97
C ILE A 93 2.19 0.29 -5.34
N ALA A 94 1.61 0.21 -6.54
CA ALA A 94 0.55 1.12 -6.96
C ALA A 94 -0.69 1.00 -6.04
N HIS A 95 -1.14 -0.23 -5.81
CA HIS A 95 -2.27 -0.52 -4.93
C HIS A 95 -2.02 -0.05 -3.49
N THR A 96 -0.81 -0.26 -2.96
CA THR A 96 -0.44 0.18 -1.63
C THR A 96 -0.39 1.70 -1.54
N THR A 97 0.10 2.38 -2.58
CA THR A 97 0.14 3.85 -2.62
C THR A 97 -1.27 4.45 -2.55
N GLU A 98 -2.23 3.86 -3.26
CA GLU A 98 -3.64 4.24 -3.21
C GLU A 98 -4.23 4.03 -1.81
N ARG A 99 -4.11 2.82 -1.24
CA ARG A 99 -4.56 2.52 0.13
C ARG A 99 -3.89 3.38 1.19
N TRP A 100 -2.64 3.76 0.97
CA TRP A 100 -1.93 4.64 1.88
C TRP A 100 -2.47 6.07 1.83
N SER A 101 -2.94 6.53 0.67
CA SER A 101 -3.62 7.83 0.57
C SER A 101 -4.94 7.83 1.34
N GLU A 102 -5.65 6.70 1.36
CA GLU A 102 -6.85 6.51 2.18
C GLU A 102 -6.54 6.66 3.68
N LEU A 103 -5.43 6.07 4.15
CA LEU A 103 -4.97 6.19 5.54
C LEU A 103 -4.57 7.63 5.91
N LYS A 104 -3.86 8.34 5.03
CA LYS A 104 -3.38 9.72 5.28
C LYS A 104 -4.48 10.78 5.23
N ASN A 105 -5.63 10.47 4.65
CA ASN A 105 -6.73 11.41 4.43
C ASN A 105 -7.97 11.10 5.31
N LEU A 106 -7.85 10.19 6.27
CA LEU A 106 -8.96 9.76 7.13
C LEU A 106 -9.48 10.93 7.97
N SER A 107 -8.60 11.76 8.53
CA SER A 107 -8.97 12.93 9.34
C SER A 107 -9.72 13.98 8.52
N ASP A 108 -9.41 14.12 7.23
CA ASP A 108 -10.10 15.02 6.30
C ASP A 108 -11.47 14.48 5.92
N LYS A 109 -11.61 13.17 5.69
CA LYS A 109 -12.91 12.52 5.49
C LYS A 109 -13.81 12.68 6.72
N VAL A 110 -13.28 12.39 7.91
CA VAL A 110 -13.98 12.61 9.18
C VAL A 110 -14.37 14.08 9.36
N LYS A 111 -13.50 15.03 8.99
CA LYS A 111 -13.81 16.47 9.01
C LYS A 111 -15.01 16.82 8.14
N ALA A 112 -15.01 16.33 6.90
CA ALA A 112 -16.07 16.60 5.94
C ALA A 112 -17.41 16.02 6.43
N THR A 113 -17.39 14.82 6.98
CA THR A 113 -18.58 14.17 7.53
C THR A 113 -19.10 14.89 8.78
N ILE A 114 -18.21 15.34 9.69
CA ILE A 114 -18.61 16.20 10.83
C ILE A 114 -19.29 17.48 10.35
N ALA A 115 -18.72 18.18 9.37
CA ALA A 115 -19.31 19.41 8.84
C ALA A 115 -20.70 19.17 8.21
N SER A 116 -20.86 18.06 7.48
CA SER A 116 -22.15 17.65 6.92
C SER A 116 -23.21 17.38 8.01
N LEU A 117 -22.81 16.71 9.10
CA LEU A 117 -23.67 16.46 10.25
C LEU A 117 -24.08 17.77 10.96
N GLU A 118 -23.13 18.69 11.17
CA GLU A 118 -23.39 20.01 11.76
C GLU A 118 -24.40 20.81 10.92
N GLU A 119 -24.25 20.84 9.60
CA GLU A 119 -25.22 21.49 8.69
C GLU A 119 -26.61 20.84 8.77
N SER A 120 -26.67 19.51 8.87
CA SER A 120 -27.94 18.79 8.94
C SER A 120 -28.70 19.07 10.25
N ASP A 121 -28.00 19.12 11.38
CA ASP A 121 -28.57 19.44 12.68
C ASP A 121 -29.01 20.90 12.74
N GLN A 122 -28.26 21.83 12.12
CA GLN A 122 -28.71 23.21 11.96
C GLN A 122 -30.00 23.29 11.12
N LYS A 123 -30.07 22.65 9.95
CA LYS A 123 -31.27 22.66 9.10
C LYS A 123 -32.50 22.09 9.79
N LYS A 124 -32.37 21.00 10.57
CA LYS A 124 -33.44 20.45 11.40
C LYS A 124 -33.88 21.45 12.47
N SER A 125 -32.92 22.06 13.15
CA SER A 125 -33.18 23.10 14.15
C SER A 125 -34.02 24.24 13.56
N TRP A 126 -33.74 24.71 12.34
CA TRP A 126 -34.53 25.74 11.62
C TRP A 126 -35.91 25.26 11.14
N GLY A 127 -36.04 24.01 10.68
CA GLY A 127 -37.29 23.42 10.20
C GLY A 127 -38.31 23.08 11.32
N GLU A 128 -37.83 22.86 12.55
CA GLU A 128 -38.64 22.50 13.73
C GLU A 128 -38.95 23.67 14.66
N TRP A 129 -38.71 24.93 14.26
CA TRP A 129 -39.05 26.13 15.07
C TRP A 129 -40.53 26.21 15.52
N GLY A 130 -41.42 25.40 14.95
CA GLY A 130 -42.84 25.32 15.31
C GLY A 130 -43.25 24.19 16.27
N LYS A 131 -42.39 23.20 16.57
CA LYS A 131 -42.76 22.07 17.45
C LYS A 131 -41.61 21.76 18.41
N GLU A 132 -41.83 22.08 19.68
CA GLU A 132 -41.02 21.71 20.83
C GLU A 132 -39.58 22.23 20.86
N ARG A 133 -39.37 23.24 21.72
CA ARG A 133 -38.05 23.69 22.15
C ARG A 133 -37.32 22.53 22.85
N PHE A 134 -36.03 22.38 22.57
CA PHE A 134 -35.03 21.60 23.32
C PHE A 134 -34.82 20.11 22.99
N SER A 135 -34.61 19.75 21.72
CA SER A 135 -33.69 18.63 21.45
C SER A 135 -32.27 19.19 21.34
N GLY A 136 -31.35 18.77 22.23
CA GLY A 136 -29.92 19.06 22.10
C GLY A 136 -29.35 18.53 20.77
N PRO A 137 -28.09 18.86 20.43
CA PRO A 137 -27.46 18.32 19.24
C PRO A 137 -27.55 16.79 19.24
N THR A 138 -27.88 16.20 18.08
CA THR A 138 -28.07 14.74 17.95
C THR A 138 -26.74 14.01 18.15
N HIS A 139 -25.63 14.71 17.91
CA HIS A 139 -24.27 14.18 17.95
C HIS A 139 -23.40 14.97 18.93
N ASP A 140 -22.48 14.28 19.61
CA ASP A 140 -21.45 14.90 20.44
C ASP A 140 -20.31 15.46 19.57
N PHE A 141 -20.55 16.62 18.95
CA PHE A 141 -19.57 17.29 18.09
C PHE A 141 -18.23 17.60 18.77
N PRO A 142 -18.17 18.03 20.04
CA PRO A 142 -16.91 18.15 20.78
C PRO A 142 -16.12 16.84 20.79
N ALA A 143 -16.75 15.71 21.13
CA ALA A 143 -16.08 14.41 21.14
C ALA A 143 -15.61 14.00 19.73
N LEU A 144 -16.41 14.23 18.69
CA LEU A 144 -16.02 13.94 17.31
C LEU A 144 -14.82 14.77 16.85
N LYS A 145 -14.74 16.05 17.26
CA LYS A 145 -13.60 16.92 16.95
C LYS A 145 -12.32 16.48 17.69
N GLU A 146 -12.43 16.06 18.96
CA GLU A 146 -11.28 15.50 19.70
C GLU A 146 -10.78 14.21 19.04
N ARG A 147 -11.70 13.31 18.65
CA ARG A 147 -11.37 12.06 17.95
C ARG A 147 -10.66 12.33 16.63
N ARG A 148 -11.14 13.29 15.84
CA ARG A 148 -10.47 13.74 14.62
C ARG A 148 -9.04 14.21 14.87
N GLU A 149 -8.81 14.97 15.94
CA GLU A 149 -7.46 15.46 16.27
C GLU A 149 -6.51 14.29 16.57
N LYS A 150 -6.98 13.26 17.30
CA LYS A 150 -6.20 12.04 17.54
C LYS A 150 -5.86 11.29 16.24
N ILE A 151 -6.79 11.23 15.29
CA ILE A 151 -6.52 10.64 13.97
C ILE A 151 -5.47 11.45 13.22
N LEU A 152 -5.61 12.78 13.21
CA LEU A 152 -4.68 13.67 12.54
C LEU A 152 -3.25 13.53 13.09
N GLU A 153 -3.11 13.42 14.41
CA GLU A 153 -1.79 13.20 15.03
C GLU A 153 -1.20 11.84 14.65
N ASN A 154 -2.03 10.81 14.57
CA ASN A 154 -1.62 9.50 14.08
C ASN A 154 -1.19 9.54 12.61
N GLU A 155 -1.90 10.27 11.75
CA GLU A 155 -1.54 10.43 10.33
C GLU A 155 -0.17 11.09 10.16
N LYS A 156 0.13 12.14 10.93
CA LYS A 156 1.47 12.76 10.96
C LYS A 156 2.53 11.73 11.36
N THR A 157 2.28 10.98 12.43
CA THR A 157 3.19 9.93 12.91
C THR A 157 3.45 8.87 11.83
N LEU A 158 2.41 8.40 11.15
CA LEU A 158 2.54 7.45 10.05
C LEU A 158 3.36 8.02 8.88
N ILE A 159 3.18 9.30 8.56
CA ILE A 159 3.96 9.99 7.52
C ILE A 159 5.44 10.05 7.92
N ASP A 160 5.72 10.43 9.17
CA ASP A 160 7.09 10.57 9.67
C ASP A 160 7.81 9.22 9.74
N GLU A 161 7.14 8.17 10.20
CA GLU A 161 7.74 6.84 10.35
C GLU A 161 7.90 6.07 9.02
N HIS A 162 6.98 6.27 8.07
CA HIS A 162 6.86 5.41 6.89
C HIS A 162 6.88 6.14 5.55
N GLY A 163 6.81 7.48 5.54
CA GLY A 163 6.79 8.30 4.33
C GLY A 163 7.99 8.04 3.42
N SER A 164 9.20 8.01 3.98
CA SER A 164 10.43 7.75 3.21
C SER A 164 10.45 6.37 2.54
N LYS A 165 9.92 5.34 3.22
CA LYS A 165 9.82 3.99 2.65
C LYS A 165 8.87 3.94 1.46
N LEU A 166 7.77 4.68 1.53
CA LEU A 166 6.78 4.73 0.45
C LEU A 166 7.32 5.46 -0.78
N GLU A 167 8.09 6.53 -0.59
CA GLU A 167 8.78 7.18 -1.70
C GLU A 167 9.83 6.24 -2.32
N ALA A 168 10.62 5.53 -1.50
CA ALA A 168 11.55 4.53 -2.01
C ALA A 168 10.84 3.41 -2.79
N PHE A 169 9.63 2.99 -2.39
CA PHE A 169 8.84 2.04 -3.15
C PHE A 169 8.35 2.61 -4.49
N LYS A 170 7.95 3.88 -4.55
CA LYS A 170 7.59 4.52 -5.82
C LYS A 170 8.78 4.62 -6.77
N GLU A 171 9.95 5.01 -6.26
CA GLU A 171 11.21 5.02 -7.03
C GLU A 171 11.55 3.62 -7.56
N LEU A 172 11.42 2.58 -6.72
CA LEU A 172 11.60 1.20 -7.14
C LEU A 172 10.63 0.82 -8.27
N SER A 173 9.34 1.12 -8.12
CA SER A 173 8.31 0.87 -9.14
C SER A 173 8.63 1.56 -10.47
N GLN A 174 9.14 2.79 -10.43
CA GLN A 174 9.59 3.51 -11.62
C GLN A 174 10.79 2.82 -12.27
N SER A 175 11.84 2.50 -11.49
CA SER A 175 13.05 1.84 -12.01
C SER A 175 12.75 0.49 -12.68
N LEU A 176 11.81 -0.28 -12.13
CA LEU A 176 11.40 -1.58 -12.68
C LEU A 176 10.65 -1.44 -14.01
N ARG A 177 9.87 -0.37 -14.18
CA ARG A 177 9.19 -0.06 -15.45
C ARG A 177 10.21 0.35 -16.51
N GLU A 178 11.15 1.23 -16.16
CA GLU A 178 12.21 1.69 -17.06
C GLU A 178 13.10 0.52 -17.53
N GLN A 179 13.44 -0.42 -16.65
CA GLN A 179 14.18 -1.63 -17.02
C GLN A 179 13.40 -2.60 -17.91
N GLN A 180 12.06 -2.62 -17.83
CA GLN A 180 11.23 -3.44 -18.70
C GLN A 180 11.25 -2.95 -20.16
N ASP A 181 11.42 -1.63 -20.34
CA ASP A 181 11.53 -0.99 -21.64
C ASP A 181 12.94 -1.10 -22.24
N SER A 182 13.99 -1.32 -21.42
CA SER A 182 15.34 -1.67 -21.88
C SER A 182 15.44 -3.17 -22.19
N ARG A 183 15.18 -3.58 -23.43
CA ARG A 183 15.34 -4.98 -23.86
C ARG A 183 16.81 -5.36 -24.04
N ALA A 184 17.46 -5.80 -22.97
CA ALA A 184 18.72 -6.53 -23.06
C ALA A 184 18.51 -7.80 -23.91
N THR A 185 19.10 -7.83 -25.10
CA THR A 185 19.11 -8.96 -26.01
C THR A 185 20.38 -9.77 -25.79
N LEU A 186 20.22 -11.06 -25.51
CA LEU A 186 21.31 -12.01 -25.40
C LEU A 186 21.54 -12.65 -26.78
N ILE A 187 22.72 -12.42 -27.35
CA ILE A 187 23.11 -12.97 -28.65
C ILE A 187 23.97 -14.21 -28.41
N TYR A 188 23.58 -15.30 -29.07
CA TYR A 188 24.35 -16.55 -29.13
C TYR A 188 24.82 -16.80 -30.56
N TRP A 189 26.10 -17.12 -30.73
CA TRP A 189 26.61 -17.68 -31.98
C TRP A 189 27.69 -18.71 -31.71
N ARG A 190 27.92 -19.57 -32.70
CA ARG A 190 28.96 -20.60 -32.69
C ARG A 190 29.78 -20.47 -33.97
N ASP A 191 31.09 -20.40 -33.82
CA ASP A 191 32.05 -20.37 -34.93
C ASP A 191 33.15 -21.42 -34.72
N GLU A 192 34.18 -21.42 -35.58
CA GLU A 192 35.31 -22.36 -35.49
C GLU A 192 36.14 -22.21 -34.20
N ALA A 193 36.03 -21.08 -33.50
CA ALA A 193 36.70 -20.82 -32.23
C ALA A 193 35.88 -21.23 -31.00
N GLY A 194 34.60 -21.60 -31.17
CA GLY A 194 33.75 -22.14 -30.11
C GLY A 194 32.37 -21.49 -30.01
N GLU A 195 31.79 -21.57 -28.82
CA GLU A 195 30.51 -20.93 -28.48
C GLU A 195 30.73 -19.59 -27.82
N HIS A 196 30.01 -18.58 -28.29
CA HIS A 196 30.12 -17.22 -27.78
C HIS A 196 28.74 -16.70 -27.37
N SER A 197 28.73 -15.89 -26.32
CA SER A 197 27.55 -15.17 -25.89
C SER A 197 27.92 -13.78 -25.40
N PHE A 198 27.19 -12.75 -25.82
CA PHE A 198 27.23 -11.44 -25.17
C PHE A 198 25.83 -10.83 -25.05
N LEU A 199 25.69 -9.98 -24.03
CA LEU A 199 24.45 -9.30 -23.68
C LEU A 199 24.54 -7.84 -24.16
N THR A 200 23.55 -7.37 -24.91
CA THR A 200 23.50 -5.99 -25.42
C THR A 200 22.10 -5.40 -25.30
N GLU A 201 21.98 -4.14 -24.92
CA GLU A 201 20.69 -3.41 -24.87
C GLU A 201 20.35 -2.72 -26.19
N GLN A 202 21.27 -2.75 -27.17
CA GLN A 202 21.13 -2.12 -28.48
C GLN A 202 21.41 -3.14 -29.57
N LEU A 203 20.36 -3.51 -30.32
CA LEU A 203 20.45 -4.34 -31.51
C LEU A 203 19.61 -3.69 -32.62
N SER A 204 20.27 -2.97 -33.51
CA SER A 204 19.72 -2.65 -34.83
C SER A 204 20.33 -3.62 -35.84
N ILE A 205 19.60 -4.65 -36.22
CA ILE A 205 20.01 -5.53 -37.32
C ILE A 205 19.63 -4.81 -38.61
N ASP A 206 20.62 -4.27 -39.30
CA ASP A 206 20.43 -3.68 -40.61
C ASP A 206 20.23 -4.83 -41.62
N SER A 207 18.99 -5.06 -42.04
CA SER A 207 18.66 -6.10 -43.02
C SER A 207 18.98 -5.59 -44.43
N SER A 208 20.26 -5.39 -44.71
CA SER A 208 20.75 -5.09 -46.05
C SER A 208 21.71 -6.19 -46.51
N ARG A 209 21.12 -7.28 -47.00
CA ARG A 209 21.57 -8.08 -48.16
C ARG A 209 20.59 -9.20 -48.49
#